data_AF-A0A7J8HH66-F1
#
_entry.id   AF-A0A7J8HH66-F1
#
_cell.length_a   1.000
_cell.length_b   1.000
_cell.length_c   1.000
_cell.angle_alpha   90.00
_cell.angle_beta   90.00
_cell.angle_gamma   90.00
#
_symmetry.space_group_name_H-M   'P 1'
#
loop_
_entity.id
_entity.type
_entity.pdbx_description
1 polymer ?
#
loop_
_entity_poly.entity_id
_entity_poly.type
_entity_poly.pdbx_seq_one_letter_code
_entity_poly.pdbx_strand_id
1 'polypeptide(L)'
;MGTSTVEITWDETDHERITTLNRKFKKEELLDMDFQAYLASSSEDEEEIDDELQGDEVNVEEDGKTKKQKDDEEQIAKYRQLLQVIQEKEKKSKENDMEMEIKWVPGLKESAEEMVKNKLEGKDKLTPWEQFLEKKKEKKRLKKRQKAFAEEASEEELPSDVDLSDPYFAEEVKNIAIKDKKKSVKSTKGNTSPEEEAEIEKQKAEMALLMMDEEEESKKHFNYNKIVEHQNLSKKKKKQLIKKKELLEDDFEVNVKDARFQAMYTSHLFNLDPSDPNFKKTKAMEKILEEKARQREQKEQELTQAIKKKECEIQNDSQKKSIDPALSMLIKSVKNKTQQFQARKKQKVK
;
A
#
# COMPACT_ATOMS: atom_id res chain seq x y z
N MET A 1 -29.36 -14.70 -41.74
CA MET A 1 -28.97 -14.06 -40.48
C MET A 1 -27.46 -13.92 -40.49
N GLY A 2 -26.95 -12.75 -40.89
CA GLY A 2 -25.50 -12.51 -40.92
C GLY A 2 -24.99 -12.28 -39.50
N THR A 3 -23.96 -13.01 -39.09
CA THR A 3 -23.27 -12.79 -37.82
C THR A 3 -22.16 -11.78 -38.06
N SER A 4 -22.35 -10.53 -37.65
CA SER A 4 -21.27 -9.52 -37.65
C SER A 4 -20.26 -9.90 -36.57
N THR A 5 -19.03 -10.23 -36.99
CA THR A 5 -17.90 -10.39 -36.09
C THR A 5 -17.43 -9.01 -35.65
N VAL A 6 -17.67 -8.65 -34.39
CA VAL A 6 -17.16 -7.41 -33.78
C VAL A 6 -15.74 -7.69 -33.31
N GLU A 7 -14.77 -6.94 -33.83
CA GLU A 7 -13.38 -7.01 -33.38
C GLU A 7 -13.28 -6.38 -31.99
N ILE A 8 -12.75 -7.13 -31.02
CA ILE A 8 -12.61 -6.67 -29.63
C ILE A 8 -11.33 -5.83 -29.56
N THR A 9 -11.50 -4.51 -29.60
CA THR A 9 -10.41 -3.52 -29.56
C THR A 9 -9.95 -3.14 -28.15
N TRP A 10 -10.49 -3.81 -27.11
CA TRP A 10 -10.14 -3.52 -25.71
C TRP A 10 -8.70 -3.86 -25.34
N ASP A 11 -8.12 -4.88 -25.99
CA ASP A 11 -6.73 -5.29 -25.78
C ASP A 11 -5.78 -4.70 -26.83
N GLU A 12 -6.30 -4.00 -27.83
CA GLU A 12 -5.47 -3.34 -28.84
C GLU A 12 -4.89 -2.05 -28.24
N THR A 13 -3.57 -1.88 -28.37
CA THR A 13 -2.92 -0.67 -27.83
C THR A 13 -3.33 0.52 -28.67
N ASP A 14 -3.88 1.55 -28.02
CA ASP A 14 -4.28 2.79 -28.66
C ASP A 14 -3.16 3.34 -29.56
N HIS A 15 -3.53 3.62 -30.81
CA HIS A 15 -2.62 4.12 -31.83
C HIS A 15 -1.99 5.47 -31.42
N GLU A 16 -2.71 6.29 -30.65
CA GLU A 16 -2.18 7.55 -30.10
C GLU A 16 -1.09 7.30 -29.05
N ARG A 17 -1.24 6.25 -28.24
CA ARG A 17 -0.20 5.84 -27.29
C ARG A 17 1.06 5.33 -27.99
N ILE A 18 0.91 4.59 -29.07
CA ILE A 18 2.04 4.07 -29.85
C ILE A 18 2.81 5.23 -30.52
N THR A 19 2.09 6.19 -31.10
CA THR A 19 2.71 7.35 -31.77
C THR A 19 3.40 8.29 -30.79
N THR A 20 2.78 8.58 -29.63
CA THR A 20 3.39 9.38 -28.57
C THR A 20 4.65 8.73 -28.01
N LEU A 21 4.63 7.42 -27.74
CA LEU A 21 5.80 6.71 -27.19
C LEU A 21 6.97 6.61 -28.18
N ASN A 22 6.68 6.55 -29.49
CA ASN A 22 7.71 6.47 -30.54
C ASN A 22 8.23 7.84 -31.01
N ARG A 23 7.64 8.96 -30.55
CA ARG A 23 8.09 10.32 -30.87
C ARG A 23 9.26 10.75 -29.97
N LYS A 24 10.22 11.48 -30.53
CA LYS A 24 11.29 12.13 -29.76
C LYS A 24 10.82 13.50 -29.29
N PHE A 25 10.62 13.67 -27.99
CA PHE A 25 10.16 14.94 -27.41
C PHE A 25 11.31 15.94 -27.20
N LYS A 26 11.02 17.22 -27.45
CA LYS A 26 11.85 18.34 -26.98
C LYS A 26 11.48 18.69 -25.54
N LYS A 27 12.37 19.39 -24.82
CA LYS A 27 12.15 19.75 -23.41
C LYS A 27 10.90 20.63 -23.22
N GLU A 28 10.65 21.55 -24.15
CA GLU A 28 9.47 22.43 -24.15
C GLU A 28 8.18 21.62 -24.37
N GLU A 29 8.17 20.71 -25.36
CA GLU A 29 7.02 19.84 -25.62
C GLU A 29 6.67 18.93 -24.42
N LEU A 30 7.69 18.48 -23.66
CA LEU A 30 7.46 17.68 -22.47
C LEU A 30 6.81 18.50 -21.34
N LEU A 31 7.21 19.76 -21.20
CA LEU A 31 6.63 20.68 -20.21
C LEU A 31 5.18 21.00 -20.59
N ASP A 32 4.90 21.27 -21.86
CA ASP A 32 3.54 21.55 -22.33
C ASP A 32 2.61 20.35 -22.14
N MET A 33 3.08 19.13 -22.40
CA MET A 33 2.33 17.90 -22.11
C MET A 33 2.04 17.71 -20.61
N ASP A 34 2.97 18.10 -19.73
CA ASP A 34 2.81 18.03 -18.27
C ASP A 34 1.83 19.11 -17.77
N PHE A 35 1.91 20.32 -18.33
CA PHE A 35 0.94 21.39 -18.07
C PHE A 35 -0.45 21.02 -18.56
N GLN A 36 -0.55 20.41 -19.74
CA GLN A 36 -1.83 19.96 -20.30
C GLN A 36 -2.43 18.82 -19.48
N ALA A 37 -1.64 17.89 -18.95
CA ALA A 37 -2.15 16.86 -18.03
C ALA A 37 -2.68 17.47 -16.72
N TYR A 38 -2.07 18.56 -16.25
CA TYR A 38 -2.54 19.28 -15.06
C TYR A 38 -3.78 20.15 -15.33
N LEU A 39 -3.86 20.78 -16.51
CA LEU A 39 -4.99 21.60 -16.96
C LEU A 39 -6.21 20.75 -17.35
N ALA A 40 -6.00 19.62 -18.02
CA ALA A 40 -7.06 18.69 -18.42
C ALA A 40 -7.77 18.05 -17.22
N SER A 41 -7.12 18.02 -16.05
CA SER A 41 -7.80 17.59 -14.82
C SER A 41 -8.87 18.58 -14.33
N SER A 42 -8.99 19.78 -14.90
CA SER A 42 -9.95 20.81 -14.48
C SER A 42 -10.88 21.33 -15.59
N SER A 43 -10.77 20.82 -16.83
CA SER A 43 -11.57 21.29 -17.99
C SER A 43 -11.94 20.16 -18.97
N GLU A 44 -12.18 18.95 -18.46
CA GLU A 44 -12.69 17.79 -19.25
C GLU A 44 -14.14 17.50 -18.85
N ASP A 45 -15.00 18.53 -18.88
CA ASP A 45 -16.46 18.39 -18.88
C ASP A 45 -17.11 19.58 -19.62
N GLU A 46 -16.53 20.00 -20.75
CA GLU A 46 -17.27 20.81 -21.72
C GLU A 46 -16.58 20.81 -23.09
N GLU A 47 -17.35 20.27 -24.05
CA GLU A 47 -17.35 20.59 -25.49
C GLU A 47 -16.49 19.77 -26.47
N GLU A 48 -17.18 18.82 -27.12
CA GLU A 48 -17.21 18.73 -28.59
C GLU A 48 -18.63 18.34 -29.07
N ILE A 49 -19.51 19.33 -29.29
CA ILE A 49 -20.68 19.21 -30.19
C ILE A 49 -20.89 20.53 -30.94
N ASP A 50 -20.83 20.41 -32.26
CA ASP A 50 -21.08 21.38 -33.34
C ASP A 50 -22.47 22.04 -33.29
N ASP A 51 -22.57 23.34 -33.60
CA ASP A 51 -23.57 23.90 -34.53
C ASP A 51 -23.38 25.42 -34.74
N GLU A 52 -23.30 25.81 -36.01
CA GLU A 52 -23.55 27.17 -36.50
C GLU A 52 -24.93 27.66 -36.03
N LEU A 53 -25.05 28.94 -35.60
CA LEU A 53 -26.22 29.79 -35.91
C LEU A 53 -26.05 31.24 -35.39
N GLN A 54 -26.68 32.14 -36.14
CA GLN A 54 -26.63 33.59 -36.08
C GLN A 54 -27.15 34.20 -34.78
N GLY A 55 -26.76 35.45 -34.53
CA GLY A 55 -26.99 36.16 -33.29
C GLY A 55 -28.43 36.58 -33.04
N ASP A 56 -28.67 37.07 -31.82
CA ASP A 56 -29.64 38.12 -31.60
C ASP A 56 -29.31 38.89 -30.32
N GLU A 57 -29.54 40.18 -30.41
CA GLU A 57 -29.38 41.20 -29.40
C GLU A 57 -30.63 41.18 -28.51
N VAL A 58 -30.47 40.97 -27.19
CA VAL A 58 -31.56 41.28 -26.25
C VAL A 58 -31.01 41.96 -25.02
N ASN A 59 -31.09 43.29 -25.10
CA ASN A 59 -31.03 44.23 -24.00
C ASN A 59 -32.24 43.99 -23.07
N VAL A 60 -31.99 43.79 -21.78
CA VAL A 60 -32.97 44.03 -20.72
C VAL A 60 -32.26 44.76 -19.58
N GLU A 61 -32.54 46.06 -19.52
CA GLU A 61 -32.32 46.91 -18.35
C GLU A 61 -33.17 46.40 -17.17
N GLU A 62 -32.63 46.43 -15.95
CA GLU A 62 -32.93 47.46 -14.95
C GLU A 62 -32.59 46.99 -13.51
N ASP A 63 -31.85 47.85 -12.83
CA ASP A 63 -31.84 48.15 -11.39
C ASP A 63 -31.67 47.08 -10.29
N GLY A 64 -30.51 47.19 -9.62
CA GLY A 64 -30.36 46.71 -8.25
C GLY A 64 -28.94 46.48 -7.70
N LYS A 65 -27.86 47.15 -8.17
CA LYS A 65 -26.48 46.83 -7.69
C LYS A 65 -25.50 48.01 -7.58
N THR A 66 -25.87 49.12 -6.94
CA THR A 66 -24.88 50.19 -6.66
C THR A 66 -23.93 49.90 -5.49
N LYS A 67 -24.09 48.76 -4.78
CA LYS A 67 -23.16 48.33 -3.71
C LYS A 67 -22.19 47.22 -4.10
N LYS A 68 -22.48 46.43 -5.16
CA LYS A 68 -21.65 45.28 -5.57
C LYS A 68 -20.51 45.67 -6.53
N GLN A 69 -20.70 46.75 -7.30
CA GLN A 69 -19.72 47.24 -8.26
C GLN A 69 -18.43 47.78 -7.61
N LYS A 70 -18.48 48.25 -6.35
CA LYS A 70 -17.27 48.70 -5.64
C LYS A 70 -16.37 47.53 -5.22
N ASP A 71 -16.97 46.45 -4.74
CA ASP A 71 -16.22 45.22 -4.42
C ASP A 71 -15.64 44.58 -5.69
N ASP A 72 -16.40 44.60 -6.80
CA ASP A 72 -15.93 44.10 -8.10
C ASP A 72 -14.79 44.97 -8.66
N GLU A 73 -14.85 46.31 -8.51
CA GLU A 73 -13.80 47.23 -8.93
C GLU A 73 -12.52 47.09 -8.07
N GLU A 74 -12.68 46.87 -6.76
CA GLU A 74 -11.57 46.59 -5.84
C GLU A 74 -10.93 45.22 -6.09
N GLN A 75 -11.73 44.22 -6.46
CA GLN A 75 -11.23 42.91 -6.91
C GLN A 75 -10.44 43.06 -8.20
N ILE A 76 -10.97 43.78 -9.19
CA ILE A 76 -10.27 44.06 -10.46
C ILE A 76 -8.96 44.82 -10.20
N ALA A 77 -8.95 45.78 -9.27
CA ALA A 77 -7.73 46.50 -8.90
C ALA A 77 -6.68 45.58 -8.25
N LYS A 78 -7.09 44.65 -7.37
CA LYS A 78 -6.21 43.62 -6.81
C LYS A 78 -5.65 42.68 -7.86
N TYR A 79 -6.47 42.22 -8.81
CA TYR A 79 -6.02 41.37 -9.91
C TYR A 79 -5.04 42.09 -10.84
N ARG A 80 -5.27 43.39 -11.12
CA ARG A 80 -4.34 44.22 -11.88
C ARG A 80 -2.99 44.39 -11.18
N GLN A 81 -2.98 44.60 -9.86
CA GLN A 81 -1.75 44.66 -9.07
C GLN A 81 -1.01 43.31 -9.09
N LEU A 82 -1.72 42.19 -8.96
CA LEU A 82 -1.10 40.87 -9.00
C LEU A 82 -0.45 40.57 -10.36
N LEU A 83 -1.12 40.93 -11.46
CA LEU A 83 -0.57 40.78 -12.82
C LEU A 83 0.69 41.64 -13.02
N GLN A 84 0.72 42.86 -12.47
CA GLN A 84 1.92 43.71 -12.51
C GLN A 84 3.09 43.06 -11.75
N VAL A 85 2.84 42.51 -10.55
CA VAL A 85 3.88 41.81 -9.76
C VAL A 85 4.41 40.57 -10.48
N ILE A 86 3.57 39.84 -11.20
CA ILE A 86 4.00 38.68 -12.00
C ILE A 86 4.86 39.13 -13.19
N GLN A 87 4.46 40.18 -13.92
CA GLN A 87 5.26 40.73 -15.02
C GLN A 87 6.62 41.26 -14.55
N GLU A 88 6.70 41.87 -13.36
CA GLU A 88 7.97 42.32 -12.78
C GLU A 88 8.89 41.15 -12.40
N LYS A 89 8.33 40.07 -11.85
CA LYS A 89 9.10 38.85 -11.53
C LYS A 89 9.60 38.15 -12.80
N GLU A 90 8.81 38.11 -13.86
CA GLU A 90 9.19 37.49 -15.13
C GLU A 90 10.29 38.29 -15.84
N LYS A 91 10.23 39.63 -15.80
CA LYS A 91 11.33 40.48 -16.28
C LYS A 91 12.62 40.23 -15.49
N LYS A 92 12.51 40.11 -14.17
CA LYS A 92 13.65 39.83 -13.30
C LYS A 92 14.22 38.42 -13.49
N SER A 93 13.39 37.41 -13.79
CA SER A 93 13.89 36.08 -14.13
C SER A 93 14.60 36.09 -15.48
N LYS A 94 14.05 36.79 -16.48
CA LYS A 94 14.68 36.96 -17.81
C LYS A 94 16.03 37.69 -17.74
N GLU A 95 16.23 38.62 -16.81
CA GLU A 95 17.53 39.24 -16.56
C GLU A 95 18.54 38.30 -15.86
N ASN A 96 18.08 37.31 -15.08
CA ASN A 96 18.94 36.32 -14.42
C ASN A 96 19.31 35.12 -15.32
N ASP A 97 18.62 34.94 -16.46
CA ASP A 97 18.86 33.84 -17.40
C ASP A 97 19.95 34.15 -18.46
N MET A 98 20.69 35.25 -18.33
CA MET A 98 21.82 35.56 -19.21
C MET A 98 23.15 34.97 -18.68
N GLU A 99 23.58 33.88 -19.31
CA GLU A 99 24.98 33.47 -19.58
C GLU A 99 25.92 33.22 -18.38
N MET A 100 25.91 31.99 -17.83
CA MET A 100 27.02 31.49 -17.00
C MET A 100 28.23 31.11 -17.87
N GLU A 101 29.19 32.01 -18.03
CA GLU A 101 30.51 31.70 -18.58
C GLU A 101 31.31 30.80 -17.63
N ILE A 102 31.48 29.52 -17.98
CA ILE A 102 32.33 28.59 -17.23
C ILE A 102 33.80 28.80 -17.64
N LYS A 103 34.55 29.57 -16.85
CA LYS A 103 36.01 29.59 -16.92
C LYS A 103 36.56 28.25 -16.42
N TRP A 104 37.15 27.47 -17.31
CA TRP A 104 37.85 26.23 -16.97
C TRP A 104 39.09 26.51 -16.13
N VAL A 105 38.92 26.45 -14.81
CA VAL A 105 40.04 26.39 -13.87
C VAL A 105 40.55 24.94 -13.86
N PRO A 106 41.87 24.68 -14.07
CA PRO A 106 42.43 23.32 -14.23
C PRO A 106 42.16 22.31 -13.10
N GLY A 107 41.60 22.72 -11.95
CA GLY A 107 41.20 21.84 -10.85
C GLY A 107 39.75 21.30 -10.92
N LEU A 108 38.90 21.81 -11.80
CA LEU A 108 37.50 21.35 -11.92
C LEU A 108 37.39 19.99 -12.62
N LYS A 109 38.43 19.62 -13.38
CA LYS A 109 38.51 18.38 -14.14
C LYS A 109 38.61 17.15 -13.22
N GLU A 110 39.35 17.24 -12.13
CA GLU A 110 39.52 16.13 -11.17
C GLU A 110 38.20 15.80 -10.44
N SER A 111 37.43 16.82 -10.04
CA SER A 111 36.12 16.63 -9.41
C SER A 111 35.06 16.08 -10.38
N ALA A 112 35.10 16.53 -11.64
CA ALA A 112 34.26 15.98 -12.71
C ALA A 112 34.64 14.52 -13.03
N GLU A 113 35.93 14.19 -13.05
CA GLU A 113 36.44 12.83 -13.24
C GLU A 113 36.07 11.90 -12.08
N GLU A 114 36.11 12.35 -10.82
CA GLU A 114 35.59 11.59 -9.67
C GLU A 114 34.09 11.35 -9.76
N MET A 115 33.31 12.32 -10.21
CA MET A 115 31.87 12.12 -10.44
C MET A 115 31.59 11.14 -11.57
N VAL A 116 32.38 11.17 -12.66
CA VAL A 116 32.26 10.21 -13.76
C VAL A 116 32.69 8.81 -13.32
N LYS A 117 33.75 8.69 -12.52
CA LYS A 117 34.25 7.42 -11.98
C LYS A 117 33.25 6.79 -10.99
N ASN A 118 32.66 7.58 -10.10
CA ASN A 118 31.56 7.13 -9.22
C ASN A 118 30.32 6.67 -10.02
N LYS A 119 30.00 7.32 -11.14
CA LYS A 119 28.92 6.86 -12.05
C LYS A 119 29.30 5.59 -12.82
N LEU A 120 30.59 5.38 -13.13
CA LEU A 120 31.06 4.19 -13.84
C LEU A 120 31.15 2.97 -12.90
N GLU A 121 31.59 3.17 -11.66
CA GLU A 121 31.65 2.16 -10.59
C GLU A 121 30.25 1.73 -10.11
N GLY A 122 29.23 2.58 -10.28
CA GLY A 122 27.82 2.23 -10.06
C GLY A 122 27.22 1.21 -11.05
N LYS A 123 28.00 0.72 -12.03
CA LYS A 123 27.57 -0.33 -12.98
C LYS A 123 27.77 -1.75 -12.41
N ASP A 124 28.60 -1.91 -11.38
CA ASP A 124 28.66 -3.14 -10.59
C ASP A 124 27.55 -3.08 -9.53
N LYS A 125 26.31 -3.30 -9.96
CA LYS A 125 25.17 -3.38 -9.06
C LYS A 125 25.35 -4.60 -8.17
N LEU A 126 25.91 -4.39 -6.97
CA LEU A 126 25.92 -5.38 -5.90
C LEU A 126 24.52 -6.01 -5.76
N THR A 127 24.47 -7.30 -5.44
CA THR A 127 23.19 -8.00 -5.27
C THR A 127 22.32 -7.28 -4.24
N PRO A 128 20.97 -7.31 -4.35
CA PRO A 128 20.08 -6.62 -3.40
C PRO A 128 20.35 -6.97 -1.92
N TRP A 129 20.87 -8.18 -1.66
CA TRP A 129 21.30 -8.63 -0.34
C TRP A 129 22.58 -7.95 0.16
N GLU A 130 23.53 -7.74 -0.75
CA GLU A 130 24.80 -7.11 -0.44
C GLU A 130 24.64 -5.60 -0.26
N GLN A 131 23.76 -4.96 -1.04
CA GLN A 131 23.27 -3.60 -0.81
C GLN A 131 22.66 -3.44 0.60
N PHE A 132 21.92 -4.45 1.07
CA PHE A 132 21.36 -4.42 2.43
C PHE A 132 22.43 -4.54 3.52
N LEU A 133 23.43 -5.40 3.33
CA LEU A 133 24.56 -5.53 4.26
C LEU A 133 25.42 -4.26 4.29
N GLU A 134 25.65 -3.64 3.14
CA GLU A 134 26.36 -2.38 3.00
C GLU A 134 25.59 -1.25 3.69
N LYS A 135 24.29 -1.11 3.43
CA LYS A 135 23.41 -0.14 4.11
C LYS A 135 23.37 -0.34 5.62
N LYS A 136 23.47 -1.58 6.11
CA LYS A 136 23.57 -1.89 7.54
C LYS A 136 24.95 -1.56 8.14
N LYS A 137 26.04 -1.80 7.40
CA LYS A 137 27.41 -1.40 7.77
C LYS A 137 27.57 0.11 7.78
N GLU A 138 27.07 0.80 6.75
CA GLU A 138 27.03 2.26 6.67
C GLU A 138 26.24 2.86 7.82
N LYS A 139 25.04 2.36 8.12
CA LYS A 139 24.24 2.84 9.27
C LYS A 139 24.97 2.67 10.60
N LYS A 140 25.82 1.64 10.75
CA LYS A 140 26.68 1.45 11.93
C LYS A 140 27.85 2.43 11.93
N ARG A 141 28.44 2.70 10.77
CA ARG A 141 29.56 3.65 10.59
C ARG A 141 29.11 5.10 10.78
N LEU A 142 27.92 5.46 10.30
CA LEU A 142 27.30 6.77 10.46
C LEU A 142 26.94 7.03 11.93
N LYS A 143 26.45 6.03 12.66
CA LYS A 143 26.27 6.13 14.13
C LYS A 143 27.58 6.30 14.89
N LYS A 144 28.67 5.65 14.44
CA LYS A 144 30.01 5.85 15.03
C LYS A 144 30.56 7.23 14.72
N ARG A 145 30.40 7.71 13.49
CA ARG A 145 30.80 9.07 13.07
C ARG A 145 29.98 10.14 13.76
N GLN A 146 28.66 10.00 13.90
CA GLN A 146 27.84 10.93 14.67
C GLN A 146 28.22 10.93 16.15
N LYS A 147 28.62 9.78 16.71
CA LYS A 147 29.10 9.72 18.09
C LYS A 147 30.47 10.39 18.24
N ALA A 148 31.38 10.20 17.30
CA ALA A 148 32.68 10.88 17.28
C ALA A 148 32.52 12.39 17.02
N PHE A 149 31.66 12.79 16.09
CA PHE A 149 31.35 14.19 15.78
C PHE A 149 30.62 14.87 16.94
N ALA A 150 29.79 14.17 17.71
CA ALA A 150 29.18 14.70 18.94
C ALA A 150 30.17 14.82 20.12
N GLU A 151 31.33 14.14 20.03
CA GLU A 151 32.42 14.20 21.01
C GLU A 151 33.48 15.25 20.59
N GLU A 152 33.55 15.58 19.30
CA GLU A 152 34.45 16.58 18.70
C GLU A 152 33.78 17.98 18.59
N ALA A 153 32.46 18.04 18.37
CA ALA A 153 31.68 19.29 18.34
C ALA A 153 31.36 19.87 19.74
N SER A 154 31.86 19.26 20.81
CA SER A 154 31.76 19.82 22.17
C SER A 154 32.93 20.72 22.57
N GLU A 155 34.01 20.83 21.77
CA GLU A 155 35.21 21.57 22.19
C GLU A 155 35.81 22.61 21.21
N GLU A 156 35.35 22.78 19.95
CA GLU A 156 35.89 23.85 19.09
C GLU A 156 34.85 24.65 18.28
N GLU A 157 34.82 25.96 18.60
CA GLU A 157 34.60 27.13 17.72
C GLU A 157 33.16 27.56 17.34
N LEU A 158 32.47 28.20 18.28
CA LEU A 158 31.50 29.27 17.96
C LEU A 158 32.23 30.62 18.01
N PRO A 159 32.12 31.50 17.00
CA PRO A 159 32.70 32.84 17.07
C PRO A 159 32.08 33.60 18.24
N SER A 160 32.89 34.26 19.07
CA SER A 160 32.47 34.92 20.31
C SER A 160 31.52 36.11 20.14
N ASP A 161 31.08 36.38 18.91
CA ASP A 161 30.29 37.55 18.51
C ASP A 161 28.81 37.20 18.18
N VAL A 162 28.40 35.94 18.37
CA VAL A 162 27.01 35.50 18.14
C VAL A 162 26.36 35.14 19.47
N ASP A 163 25.51 36.04 19.98
CA ASP A 163 24.73 35.80 21.19
C ASP A 163 23.48 34.96 20.89
N LEU A 164 23.53 33.67 21.24
CA LEU A 164 22.42 32.72 21.09
C LEU A 164 21.22 33.01 22.01
N SER A 165 21.31 34.02 22.87
CA SER A 165 20.20 34.50 23.72
C SER A 165 19.45 35.71 23.15
N ASP A 166 19.82 36.20 21.96
CA ASP A 166 19.10 37.25 21.23
C ASP A 166 17.65 36.81 20.89
N PRO A 167 16.61 37.60 21.22
CA PRO A 167 15.23 37.34 20.85
C PRO A 167 15.01 36.96 19.38
N TYR A 168 15.83 37.51 18.47
CA TYR A 168 15.75 37.22 17.04
C TYR A 168 16.14 35.76 16.72
N PHE A 169 17.13 35.21 17.42
CA PHE A 169 17.59 33.83 17.21
C PHE A 169 16.95 32.82 18.18
N ALA A 170 16.40 33.29 19.31
CA ALA A 170 15.82 32.47 20.38
C ALA A 170 14.71 31.51 19.91
N GLU A 171 13.94 31.90 18.89
CA GLU A 171 12.88 31.06 18.32
C GLU A 171 13.46 29.89 17.52
N GLU A 172 14.53 30.13 16.75
CA GLU A 172 15.21 29.12 15.94
C GLU A 172 15.98 28.11 16.82
N VAL A 173 16.69 28.57 17.86
CA VAL A 173 17.40 27.67 18.80
C VAL A 173 16.44 26.86 19.67
N LYS A 174 15.25 27.39 20.04
CA LYS A 174 14.22 26.60 20.72
C LYS A 174 13.72 25.49 19.82
N ASN A 175 13.46 25.76 18.54
CA ASN A 175 13.01 24.76 17.58
C ASN A 175 14.04 23.65 17.33
N ILE A 176 15.34 23.98 17.32
CA ILE A 176 16.44 23.01 17.22
C ILE A 176 16.58 22.21 18.53
N ALA A 177 16.57 22.87 19.68
CA ALA A 177 16.67 22.21 21.00
C ALA A 177 15.47 21.29 21.31
N ILE A 178 14.27 21.58 20.79
CA ILE A 178 13.08 20.73 20.93
C ILE A 178 13.23 19.42 20.13
N LYS A 179 13.98 19.41 19.02
CA LYS A 179 14.24 18.19 18.24
C LYS A 179 15.23 17.25 18.92
N ASP A 180 16.25 17.77 19.62
CA ASP A 180 17.24 16.96 20.34
C ASP A 180 16.80 16.54 21.75
N LYS A 181 15.87 17.27 22.38
CA LYS A 181 15.35 16.98 23.74
C LYS A 181 14.26 15.90 23.80
N LYS A 182 13.93 15.19 22.71
CA LYS A 182 13.05 13.99 22.79
C LYS A 182 13.72 12.74 23.39
N LYS A 183 14.98 12.82 23.86
CA LYS A 183 15.69 11.69 24.50
C LYS A 183 16.27 11.93 25.90
N SER A 184 16.08 13.09 26.53
CA SER A 184 16.54 13.26 27.92
C SER A 184 15.58 14.09 28.79
N VAL A 185 14.86 13.35 29.64
CA VAL A 185 14.62 13.63 31.06
C VAL A 185 13.68 14.79 31.46
N LYS A 186 12.58 14.35 32.12
CA LYS A 186 12.03 14.83 33.40
C LYS A 186 13.02 15.68 34.23
N SER A 187 13.03 16.99 34.04
CA SER A 187 13.19 18.00 35.09
C SER A 187 13.46 19.36 34.46
N THR A 188 12.52 20.29 34.63
CA THR A 188 12.73 21.67 35.12
C THR A 188 11.47 22.46 34.80
N LYS A 189 10.72 22.75 35.86
CA LYS A 189 9.52 23.57 35.86
C LYS A 189 10.01 25.01 35.96
N GLY A 190 10.01 25.73 34.83
CA GLY A 190 10.21 27.16 34.77
C GLY A 190 8.85 27.85 34.73
N ASN A 191 8.66 28.86 35.56
CA ASN A 191 7.41 29.59 35.79
C ASN A 191 6.72 30.04 34.49
N THR A 192 5.68 29.32 34.10
CA THR A 192 4.57 29.82 33.28
C THR A 192 3.53 30.43 34.21
N SER A 193 3.07 31.64 33.90
CA SER A 193 2.01 32.31 34.70
C SER A 193 0.75 31.43 34.67
N PRO A 194 -0.01 31.29 35.77
CA PRO A 194 -1.22 30.46 35.80
C PRO A 194 -2.27 30.88 34.75
N GLU A 195 -2.20 32.12 34.28
CA GLU A 195 -3.05 32.67 33.23
C GLU A 195 -2.66 32.14 31.84
N GLU A 196 -1.36 31.99 31.56
CA GLU A 196 -0.84 31.42 30.31
C GLU A 196 -1.10 29.90 30.25
N GLU A 197 -0.99 29.20 31.38
CA GLU A 197 -1.34 27.77 31.43
C GLU A 197 -2.83 27.54 31.15
N ALA A 198 -3.70 28.42 31.65
CA ALA A 198 -5.14 28.37 31.40
C ALA A 198 -5.49 28.74 29.95
N GLU A 199 -4.80 29.69 29.33
CA GLU A 199 -4.98 30.01 27.91
C GLU A 199 -4.48 28.88 27.00
N ILE A 200 -3.35 28.27 27.32
CA ILE A 200 -2.84 27.08 26.61
C ILE A 200 -3.81 25.91 26.76
N GLU A 201 -4.42 25.73 27.93
CA GLU A 201 -5.42 24.68 28.17
C GLU A 201 -6.73 24.96 27.44
N LYS A 202 -7.18 26.22 27.37
CA LYS A 202 -8.32 26.64 26.53
C LYS A 202 -8.06 26.43 25.04
N GLN A 203 -6.90 26.84 24.54
CA GLN A 203 -6.52 26.62 23.13
C GLN A 203 -6.42 25.14 22.79
N LYS A 204 -5.89 24.32 23.71
CA LYS A 204 -5.88 22.86 23.57
C LYS A 204 -7.29 22.26 23.59
N ALA A 205 -8.17 22.77 24.45
CA ALA A 205 -9.56 22.32 24.51
C ALA A 205 -10.35 22.74 23.26
N GLU A 206 -10.12 23.94 22.75
CA GLU A 206 -10.72 24.45 21.50
C GLU A 206 -10.21 23.67 20.29
N MET A 207 -8.90 23.40 20.20
CA MET A 207 -8.32 22.54 19.17
C MET A 207 -8.83 21.09 19.28
N ALA A 208 -8.99 20.57 20.50
CA ALA A 208 -9.57 19.25 20.72
C ALA A 208 -11.05 19.20 20.31
N LEU A 209 -11.85 20.24 20.58
CA LEU A 209 -13.25 20.33 20.17
C LEU A 209 -13.38 20.43 18.65
N LEU A 210 -12.53 21.24 18.00
CA LEU A 210 -12.47 21.36 16.53
C LEU A 210 -12.08 20.02 15.86
N MET A 211 -11.21 19.24 16.51
CA MET A 211 -10.82 17.90 16.05
C MET A 211 -11.84 16.80 16.45
N MET A 212 -12.78 17.07 17.35
CA MET A 212 -13.78 16.09 17.80
C MET A 212 -15.05 16.09 16.91
N ASP A 213 -15.27 17.16 16.14
CA ASP A 213 -16.43 17.32 15.24
C ASP A 213 -16.18 16.79 13.81
N GLU A 214 -14.93 16.48 13.45
CA GLU A 214 -14.64 15.75 12.21
C GLU A 214 -14.69 14.25 12.54
N GLU A 215 -15.74 13.56 12.07
CA GLU A 215 -16.05 12.14 12.31
C GLU A 215 -14.93 11.16 11.86
N GLU A 216 -13.72 11.22 12.43
CA GLU A 216 -12.59 10.35 12.13
C GLU A 216 -12.87 8.89 12.55
N GLU A 217 -13.79 8.67 13.50
CA GLU A 217 -14.15 7.34 13.97
C GLU A 217 -14.99 6.54 12.94
N SER A 218 -15.60 7.23 11.98
CA SER A 218 -16.47 6.63 10.95
C SER A 218 -15.72 6.12 9.72
N LYS A 219 -14.57 6.70 9.37
CA LYS A 219 -13.78 6.34 8.18
C LYS A 219 -12.60 5.44 8.55
N LYS A 220 -12.93 4.20 8.95
CA LYS A 220 -11.94 3.12 9.07
C LYS A 220 -11.37 2.78 7.68
N HIS A 221 -10.25 3.38 7.30
CA HIS A 221 -9.61 3.10 6.01
C HIS A 221 -9.17 1.62 5.91
N PHE A 222 -9.76 0.89 4.95
CA PHE A 222 -9.43 -0.51 4.70
C PHE A 222 -8.02 -0.63 4.10
N ASN A 223 -7.10 -1.18 4.89
CA ASN A 223 -5.72 -1.43 4.46
C ASN A 223 -5.44 -2.93 4.48
N TYR A 224 -5.58 -3.60 3.34
CA TYR A 224 -5.41 -5.06 3.23
C TYR A 224 -4.07 -5.56 3.80
N ASN A 225 -2.96 -4.89 3.44
CA ASN A 225 -1.63 -5.29 3.90
C ASN A 225 -1.51 -5.22 5.43
N LYS A 226 -2.05 -4.17 6.06
CA LYS A 226 -2.06 -4.03 7.53
C LYS A 226 -2.90 -5.13 8.19
N ILE A 227 -4.03 -5.49 7.58
CA ILE A 227 -4.91 -6.56 8.08
C ILE A 227 -4.19 -7.91 8.03
N VAL A 228 -3.58 -8.25 6.90
CA VAL A 228 -2.79 -9.49 6.73
C VAL A 228 -1.66 -9.54 7.75
N GLU A 229 -0.92 -8.45 7.93
CA GLU A 229 0.15 -8.38 8.93
C GLU A 229 -0.40 -8.60 10.33
N HIS A 230 -1.41 -7.82 10.74
CA HIS A 230 -2.01 -7.87 12.08
C HIS A 230 -2.58 -9.25 12.42
N GLN A 231 -3.16 -9.95 11.45
CA GLN A 231 -3.69 -11.30 11.62
C GLN A 231 -2.57 -12.34 11.76
N ASN A 232 -1.45 -12.17 11.06
CA ASN A 232 -0.30 -13.06 11.13
C ASN A 232 0.69 -12.74 12.28
N LEU A 233 0.42 -11.70 13.08
CA LEU A 233 1.27 -11.37 14.24
C LEU A 233 1.16 -12.42 15.36
N SER A 234 2.30 -12.70 15.99
CA SER A 234 2.34 -13.50 17.22
C SER A 234 1.52 -12.88 18.35
N LYS A 235 0.92 -13.71 19.21
CA LYS A 235 0.14 -13.32 20.40
C LYS A 235 0.81 -12.22 21.24
N LYS A 236 2.14 -12.26 21.37
CA LYS A 236 2.93 -11.24 22.11
C LYS A 236 2.91 -9.87 21.43
N LYS A 237 3.11 -9.82 20.10
CA LYS A 237 3.09 -8.59 19.31
C LYS A 237 1.67 -8.01 19.25
N LYS A 238 0.65 -8.87 19.12
CA LYS A 238 -0.76 -8.46 19.17
C LYS A 238 -1.10 -7.75 20.48
N LYS A 239 -0.67 -8.30 21.64
CA LYS A 239 -0.86 -7.66 22.95
C LYS A 239 -0.16 -6.30 23.06
N GLN A 240 0.97 -6.11 22.38
CA GLN A 240 1.67 -4.83 22.33
C GLN A 240 0.95 -3.79 21.47
N LEU A 241 0.41 -4.19 20.31
CA LEU A 241 -0.39 -3.31 19.45
C LEU A 241 -1.72 -2.90 20.10
N ILE A 242 -2.38 -3.83 20.82
CA ILE A 242 -3.61 -3.53 21.58
C ILE A 242 -3.33 -2.47 22.65
N LYS A 243 -2.22 -2.58 23.37
CA LYS A 243 -1.80 -1.56 24.35
C LYS A 243 -1.54 -0.19 23.73
N LYS A 244 -1.18 -0.17 22.44
CA LYS A 244 -0.94 1.06 21.67
C LYS A 244 -2.19 1.59 20.97
N LYS A 245 -3.34 0.91 21.06
CA LYS A 245 -4.57 1.20 20.30
C LYS A 245 -4.38 1.26 18.77
N GLU A 246 -3.31 0.66 18.25
CA GLU A 246 -3.03 0.58 16.80
C GLU A 246 -3.65 -0.65 16.14
N LEU A 247 -4.26 -1.55 16.93
CA LEU A 247 -4.86 -2.75 16.40
C LEU A 247 -6.15 -2.39 15.65
N LEU A 248 -6.10 -2.47 14.32
CA LEU A 248 -7.31 -2.51 13.51
C LEU A 248 -8.13 -3.75 13.90
N GLU A 249 -9.31 -3.52 14.47
CA GLU A 249 -10.33 -4.54 14.68
C GLU A 249 -10.97 -4.85 13.33
N ASP A 250 -10.89 -6.12 12.95
CA ASP A 250 -11.46 -6.64 11.71
C ASP A 250 -12.62 -7.57 12.08
N ASP A 251 -13.82 -7.00 11.96
CA ASP A 251 -15.10 -7.63 12.25
C ASP A 251 -15.75 -8.24 11.00
N PHE A 252 -15.05 -8.24 9.86
CA PHE A 252 -15.58 -8.78 8.62
C PHE A 252 -15.67 -10.31 8.67
N GLU A 253 -16.86 -10.84 8.37
CA GLU A 253 -17.11 -12.28 8.26
C GLU A 253 -17.53 -12.66 6.84
N VAL A 254 -16.80 -13.62 6.25
CA VAL A 254 -17.13 -14.16 4.91
C VAL A 254 -18.31 -15.11 4.99
N ASN A 255 -19.30 -14.93 4.12
CA ASN A 255 -20.36 -15.90 3.90
C ASN A 255 -19.85 -17.08 3.06
N VAL A 256 -19.49 -18.15 3.74
CA VAL A 256 -18.93 -19.37 3.18
C VAL A 256 -19.95 -20.16 2.32
N LYS A 257 -21.26 -19.94 2.54
CA LYS A 257 -22.34 -20.66 1.85
C LYS A 257 -22.84 -19.96 0.58
N ASP A 258 -22.20 -18.88 0.16
CA ASP A 258 -22.59 -18.16 -1.06
C ASP A 258 -22.27 -18.99 -2.32
N ALA A 259 -23.29 -19.17 -3.16
CA ALA A 259 -23.20 -19.95 -4.40
C ALA A 259 -22.11 -19.45 -5.36
N ARG A 260 -21.81 -18.14 -5.34
CA ARG A 260 -20.76 -17.55 -6.19
C ARG A 260 -19.37 -18.12 -5.89
N PHE A 261 -19.12 -18.52 -4.65
CA PHE A 261 -17.83 -19.09 -4.23
C PHE A 261 -17.82 -20.61 -4.24
N GLN A 262 -18.90 -21.27 -4.69
CA GLN A 262 -18.97 -22.73 -4.73
C GLN A 262 -17.87 -23.36 -5.59
N ALA A 263 -17.43 -22.66 -6.64
CA ALA A 263 -16.33 -23.07 -7.51
C ALA A 263 -15.01 -23.30 -6.74
N MET A 264 -14.78 -22.57 -5.64
CA MET A 264 -13.60 -22.72 -4.76
C MET A 264 -13.55 -24.09 -4.06
N TYR A 265 -14.72 -24.72 -3.87
CA TYR A 265 -14.85 -26.01 -3.20
C TYR A 265 -14.89 -27.18 -4.19
N THR A 266 -15.47 -26.98 -5.38
CA THR A 266 -15.72 -28.04 -6.37
C THR A 266 -14.66 -28.14 -7.46
N SER A 267 -14.15 -27.01 -7.96
CA SER A 267 -13.21 -26.97 -9.08
C SER A 267 -11.77 -26.96 -8.61
N HIS A 268 -10.91 -27.70 -9.32
CA HIS A 268 -9.48 -27.74 -9.02
C HIS A 268 -8.77 -26.42 -9.38
N LEU A 269 -9.30 -25.69 -10.37
CA LEU A 269 -8.69 -24.45 -10.87
C LEU A 269 -8.76 -23.29 -9.87
N PHE A 270 -9.76 -23.30 -9.00
CA PHE A 270 -10.00 -22.25 -8.01
C PHE A 270 -9.64 -22.70 -6.58
N ASN A 271 -8.85 -23.76 -6.45
CA ASN A 271 -8.41 -24.25 -5.15
C ASN A 271 -7.41 -23.28 -4.51
N LEU A 272 -7.58 -23.05 -3.22
CA LEU A 272 -6.68 -22.23 -2.41
C LEU A 272 -5.49 -23.08 -1.96
N ASP A 273 -4.30 -22.85 -2.53
CA ASP A 273 -3.06 -23.53 -2.17
C ASP A 273 -2.19 -22.65 -1.25
N PRO A 274 -1.85 -23.09 -0.03
CA PRO A 274 -0.90 -22.41 0.85
C PRO A 274 0.51 -22.23 0.28
N SER A 275 0.87 -22.98 -0.76
CA SER A 275 2.17 -22.94 -1.45
C SER A 275 2.26 -21.80 -2.46
N ASP A 276 1.13 -21.23 -2.88
CA ASP A 276 1.11 -20.15 -3.85
C ASP A 276 1.60 -18.82 -3.24
N PRO A 277 2.45 -18.04 -3.92
CA PRO A 277 2.91 -16.72 -3.44
C PRO A 277 1.76 -15.73 -3.17
N ASN A 278 0.66 -15.90 -3.89
CA ASN A 278 -0.54 -15.08 -3.80
C ASN A 278 -1.41 -15.47 -2.58
N PHE A 279 -1.14 -16.60 -1.94
CA PHE A 279 -1.86 -17.02 -0.75
C PHE A 279 -1.51 -16.15 0.44
N LYS A 280 -2.48 -15.37 0.90
CA LYS A 280 -2.38 -14.60 2.15
C LYS A 280 -3.24 -15.26 3.22
N LYS A 281 -2.58 -15.62 4.32
CA LYS A 281 -3.22 -16.18 5.51
C LYS A 281 -4.05 -15.10 6.19
N THR A 282 -5.32 -15.03 5.81
CA THR A 282 -6.33 -14.20 6.47
C THR A 282 -7.35 -15.07 7.18
N LYS A 283 -8.04 -14.52 8.19
CA LYS A 283 -9.14 -15.22 8.90
C LYS A 283 -10.22 -15.71 7.92
N ALA A 284 -10.55 -14.88 6.93
CA ALA A 284 -11.50 -15.20 5.87
C ALA A 284 -11.05 -16.44 5.08
N MET A 285 -9.77 -16.46 4.67
CA MET A 285 -9.19 -17.59 3.94
C MET A 285 -9.17 -18.87 4.77
N GLU A 286 -8.90 -18.77 6.08
CA GLU A 286 -8.93 -19.89 7.01
C GLU A 286 -10.35 -20.47 7.16
N LYS A 287 -11.38 -19.62 7.32
CA LYS A 287 -12.79 -20.05 7.35
C LYS A 287 -13.20 -20.80 6.06
N ILE A 288 -12.74 -20.34 4.90
CA ILE A 288 -12.99 -21.02 3.62
C ILE A 288 -12.28 -22.39 3.58
N LEU A 289 -11.03 -22.47 4.04
CA LEU A 289 -10.27 -23.71 4.08
C LEU A 289 -10.90 -24.75 5.03
N GLU A 290 -11.40 -24.30 6.18
CA GLU A 290 -12.11 -25.12 7.16
C GLU A 290 -13.40 -25.69 6.58
N GLU A 291 -14.21 -24.89 5.89
CA GLU A 291 -15.42 -25.42 5.24
C GLU A 291 -15.08 -26.38 4.10
N LYS A 292 -14.01 -26.12 3.33
CA LYS A 292 -13.55 -27.06 2.31
C LYS A 292 -13.18 -28.42 2.95
N ALA A 293 -12.49 -28.40 4.09
CA ALA A 293 -12.16 -29.60 4.84
C ALA A 293 -13.42 -30.32 5.33
N ARG A 294 -14.39 -29.57 5.88
CA ARG A 294 -15.69 -30.10 6.31
C ARG A 294 -16.48 -30.73 5.17
N GLN A 295 -16.56 -30.10 4.01
CA GLN A 295 -17.24 -30.67 2.83
C GLN A 295 -16.53 -31.92 2.31
N ARG A 296 -15.19 -31.98 2.40
CA ARG A 296 -14.43 -33.18 2.05
C ARG A 296 -14.74 -34.33 2.99
N GLU A 297 -14.78 -34.07 4.30
CA GLU A 297 -15.15 -35.08 5.30
C GLU A 297 -16.57 -35.58 5.08
N GLN A 298 -17.54 -34.69 4.82
CA GLN A 298 -18.92 -35.07 4.51
C GLN A 298 -18.99 -35.96 3.26
N LYS A 299 -18.30 -35.60 2.17
CA LYS A 299 -18.24 -36.42 0.96
C LYS A 299 -17.60 -37.79 1.22
N GLU A 300 -16.57 -37.86 2.06
CA GLU A 300 -15.94 -39.12 2.44
C GLU A 300 -16.86 -39.99 3.31
N GLN A 301 -17.61 -39.38 4.23
CA GLN A 301 -18.63 -40.06 5.02
C GLN A 301 -19.77 -40.58 4.14
N GLU A 302 -20.26 -39.79 3.18
CA GLU A 302 -21.27 -40.24 2.21
C GLU A 302 -20.75 -41.39 1.35
N LEU A 303 -19.50 -41.29 0.87
CA LEU A 303 -18.88 -42.33 0.03
C LEU A 303 -18.64 -43.62 0.83
N THR A 304 -18.20 -43.54 2.08
CA THR A 304 -18.05 -44.70 2.96
C THR A 304 -19.39 -45.31 3.35
N GLN A 305 -20.43 -44.49 3.58
CA GLN A 305 -21.79 -45.01 3.79
C GLN A 305 -22.35 -45.67 2.52
N ALA A 306 -22.10 -45.12 1.34
CA ALA A 306 -22.49 -45.72 0.07
C ALA A 306 -21.76 -47.05 -0.17
N ILE A 307 -20.47 -47.12 0.14
CA ILE A 307 -19.70 -48.37 0.10
C ILE A 307 -20.26 -49.38 1.09
N LYS A 308 -20.52 -48.99 2.34
CA LYS A 308 -21.14 -49.88 3.35
C LYS A 308 -22.52 -50.37 2.92
N LYS A 309 -23.36 -49.51 2.34
CA LYS A 309 -24.68 -49.91 1.80
C LYS A 309 -24.53 -50.93 0.67
N LYS A 310 -23.60 -50.69 -0.26
CA LYS A 310 -23.28 -51.65 -1.34
C LYS A 310 -22.72 -52.96 -0.78
N GLU A 311 -21.85 -52.92 0.23
CA GLU A 311 -21.35 -54.11 0.91
C GLU A 311 -22.47 -54.88 1.61
N CYS A 312 -23.40 -54.20 2.28
CA CYS A 312 -24.58 -54.81 2.89
C CYS A 312 -25.53 -55.40 1.83
N GLU A 313 -25.76 -54.74 0.69
CA GLU A 313 -26.54 -55.30 -0.42
C GLU A 313 -25.87 -56.54 -1.01
N ILE A 314 -24.56 -56.50 -1.23
CA ILE A 314 -23.78 -57.66 -1.69
C ILE A 314 -23.82 -58.80 -0.66
N GLN A 315 -23.75 -58.49 0.64
CA GLN A 315 -23.89 -59.47 1.71
C GLN A 315 -25.30 -60.06 1.75
N ASN A 316 -26.35 -59.26 1.62
CA ASN A 316 -27.73 -59.71 1.59
C ASN A 316 -28.03 -60.58 0.34
N ASP A 317 -27.48 -60.23 -0.82
CA ASP A 317 -27.57 -61.06 -2.02
C ASP A 317 -26.76 -62.37 -1.91
N SER A 318 -25.64 -62.34 -1.19
CA SER A 318 -24.87 -63.55 -0.87
C SER A 318 -25.55 -64.44 0.18
N GLN A 319 -26.38 -63.88 1.06
CA GLN A 319 -27.22 -64.65 2.01
C GLN A 319 -28.47 -65.21 1.35
N LYS A 320 -29.04 -64.53 0.33
CA LYS A 320 -30.16 -65.05 -0.47
C LYS A 320 -29.75 -66.17 -1.43
N LYS A 321 -28.49 -66.21 -1.86
CA LYS A 321 -27.89 -67.39 -2.49
C LYS A 321 -27.43 -68.34 -1.41
N SER A 322 -28.34 -69.18 -0.89
CA SER A 322 -27.98 -70.25 0.04
C SER A 322 -26.86 -71.09 -0.58
N ILE A 323 -25.63 -70.90 -0.10
CA ILE A 323 -24.46 -71.66 -0.52
C ILE A 323 -24.78 -73.13 -0.24
N ASP A 324 -24.63 -73.99 -1.25
CA ASP A 324 -24.86 -75.42 -1.10
C ASP A 324 -24.11 -75.94 0.14
N PRO A 325 -24.80 -76.58 1.11
CA PRO A 325 -24.18 -77.09 2.33
C PRO A 325 -22.91 -77.92 2.05
N ALA A 326 -22.85 -78.65 0.92
CA ALA A 326 -21.66 -79.39 0.49
C ALA A 326 -20.45 -78.48 0.22
N LEU A 327 -20.66 -77.33 -0.43
CA LEU A 327 -19.62 -76.34 -0.70
C LEU A 327 -19.12 -75.68 0.59
N SER A 328 -20.01 -75.44 1.56
CA SER A 328 -19.61 -74.91 2.87
C SER A 328 -18.72 -75.89 3.66
N MET A 329 -18.99 -77.19 3.58
CA MET A 329 -18.16 -78.24 4.19
C MET A 329 -16.81 -78.36 3.49
N LEU A 330 -16.78 -78.20 2.16
CA LEU A 330 -15.54 -78.17 1.38
C LEU A 330 -14.69 -76.95 1.71
N ILE A 331 -15.26 -75.75 1.78
CA ILE A 331 -14.53 -74.53 2.16
C ILE A 331 -13.95 -74.67 3.57
N LYS A 332 -14.70 -75.24 4.52
CA LYS A 332 -14.21 -75.55 5.87
C LYS A 332 -13.06 -76.55 5.86
N SER A 333 -13.15 -77.62 5.07
CA SER A 333 -12.09 -78.63 5.00
C SER A 333 -10.81 -78.08 4.35
N VAL A 334 -10.94 -77.30 3.28
CA VAL A 334 -9.82 -76.60 2.63
C VAL A 334 -9.19 -75.58 3.60
N LYS A 335 -9.99 -74.78 4.30
CA LYS A 335 -9.50 -73.80 5.28
C LYS A 335 -8.75 -74.49 6.43
N ASN A 336 -9.27 -75.59 6.98
CA ASN A 336 -8.57 -76.38 7.98
C ASN A 336 -7.26 -76.98 7.45
N LYS A 337 -7.26 -77.52 6.22
CA LYS A 337 -6.06 -78.11 5.61
C LYS A 337 -4.99 -77.05 5.34
N THR A 338 -5.38 -75.86 4.89
CA THR A 338 -4.46 -74.73 4.69
C THR A 338 -3.92 -74.21 6.01
N GLN A 339 -4.73 -74.10 7.07
CA GLN A 339 -4.26 -73.73 8.40
C GLN A 339 -3.26 -74.75 8.96
N GLN A 340 -3.53 -76.04 8.81
CA GLN A 340 -2.59 -77.10 9.19
C GLN A 340 -1.28 -77.00 8.39
N PHE A 341 -1.35 -76.69 7.09
CA PHE A 341 -0.16 -76.50 6.27
C PHE A 341 0.65 -75.27 6.70
N GLN A 342 -0.02 -74.15 7.00
CA GLN A 342 0.64 -72.94 7.51
C GLN A 342 1.24 -73.16 8.90
N ALA A 343 0.55 -73.88 9.79
CA ALA A 343 1.06 -74.24 11.11
C ALA A 343 2.31 -75.14 10.99
N ARG A 344 2.29 -76.14 10.10
CA ARG A 344 3.44 -76.99 9.79
C ARG A 344 4.60 -76.20 9.16
N LYS A 345 4.32 -75.24 8.28
CA LYS A 345 5.33 -74.36 7.68
C LYS A 345 5.99 -73.47 8.74
N LYS A 346 5.22 -72.92 9.67
CA LYS A 346 5.73 -72.11 10.80
C LYS A 346 6.59 -72.92 11.77
N GLN A 347 6.32 -74.22 11.94
CA GLN A 347 7.12 -75.11 12.76
C GLN A 347 8.45 -75.55 12.12
N LYS A 348 8.59 -75.50 10.79
CA LYS A 348 9.82 -75.85 10.06
C LYS A 348 10.81 -74.68 9.87
N VAL A 349 10.45 -73.47 10.30
CA VAL A 349 11.25 -72.23 10.15
C VAL A 349 11.87 -71.79 11.49
N LYS A 350 11.72 -72.59 12.55
CA LYS A 350 12.63 -72.60 13.70
C LYS A 350 13.62 -73.74 13.50
#